data_AF-A0A927FNE0-F1
#
_entry.id   AF-A0A927FNE0-F1
#
_cell.length_a   1.000
_cell.length_b   1.000
_cell.length_c   1.000
_cell.angle_alpha   90.00
_cell.angle_beta   90.00
_cell.angle_gamma   90.00
#
_symmetry.space_group_name_H-M   'P 1'
#
loop_
_entity.id
_entity.type
_entity.pdbx_description
1 polymer ?
#
loop_
_entity_poly.entity_id
_entity_poly.type
_entity_poly.pdbx_seq_one_letter_code
_entity_poly.pdbx_strand_id
1 'polypeptide(L)'
;MATSLLGAGLLLGACGDPGSGGGEANPTTNTSGGSACAPVAGDKLVVLTDDKGLQNSDNIIPAINKAVAGKNPQIVDLLNSVSAKLDTDKLIQLNKAVDIDRKTSPEVAADFVKTEGLGAQDQSGKGTKVVVGAANFSESATLAEIYAAVLKSAGFDASTQTVGNRETYLPALEKGTLAAVPEYAATLADFLNAKVNGTDAASVATPDIDKTVAALTPLADKSGLVMGEASAAQDQNAFAVTQEFADAHNVKTLSELATACGSGLTLAGPPECAERPFCQPGLEKTYGLKFDDFKSYDFGLIGAAIRKGEVSMGLVLSSDGSLAS
;
A
#
# COMPACT_ATOMS: atom_id res chain seq x y z
N MET A 1 -51.32 -48.35 -44.53
CA MET A 1 -50.75 -49.29 -45.53
C MET A 1 -49.24 -49.06 -45.47
N ALA A 2 -48.45 -49.84 -44.73
CA ALA A 2 -47.84 -51.12 -45.16
C ALA A 2 -47.19 -50.95 -46.56
N THR A 3 -45.90 -51.14 -46.82
CA THR A 3 -44.94 -52.14 -46.29
C THR A 3 -43.52 -51.76 -46.73
N SER A 4 -42.53 -52.26 -45.97
CA SER A 4 -41.06 -52.33 -46.14
C SER A 4 -40.50 -52.68 -47.53
N LEU A 5 -39.20 -52.42 -47.77
CA LEU A 5 -38.17 -53.49 -47.85
C LEU A 5 -36.73 -52.94 -47.88
N LEU A 6 -35.87 -53.61 -47.11
CA LEU A 6 -34.40 -53.56 -47.13
C LEU A 6 -33.83 -54.23 -48.40
N GLY A 7 -32.58 -53.87 -48.75
CA GLY A 7 -31.72 -54.67 -49.62
C GLY A 7 -30.25 -54.25 -49.52
N ALA A 8 -29.44 -55.04 -48.82
CA ALA A 8 -28.00 -54.91 -48.69
C ALA A 8 -27.25 -55.58 -49.86
N GLY A 9 -26.03 -55.13 -50.15
CA GLY A 9 -25.12 -55.79 -51.08
C GLY A 9 -23.68 -55.26 -50.98
N LEU A 10 -22.84 -55.97 -50.23
CA LEU A 10 -21.38 -55.88 -50.20
C LEU A 10 -20.76 -56.16 -51.58
N LEU A 11 -19.60 -55.54 -51.87
CA LEU A 11 -18.48 -56.23 -52.53
C LEU A 11 -17.14 -55.57 -52.14
N LEU A 12 -16.17 -56.45 -51.89
CA LEU A 12 -14.85 -56.24 -51.30
C LEU A 12 -13.79 -55.74 -52.30
N GLY A 13 -12.78 -55.06 -51.76
CA GLY A 13 -11.38 -55.43 -52.02
C GLY A 13 -10.54 -54.48 -52.87
N ALA A 14 -9.63 -53.75 -52.21
CA ALA A 14 -8.22 -53.69 -52.60
C ALA A 14 -7.39 -53.15 -51.43
N CYS A 15 -6.50 -54.00 -50.90
CA CYS A 15 -5.45 -53.63 -49.96
C CYS A 15 -4.28 -52.97 -50.70
N GLY A 16 -3.67 -51.98 -50.07
CA GLY A 16 -2.34 -51.45 -50.38
C GLY A 16 -1.79 -50.70 -49.17
N ASP A 17 -0.87 -51.33 -48.45
CA ASP A 17 -0.05 -50.80 -47.34
C ASP A 17 1.43 -50.85 -47.79
N PRO A 18 2.41 -50.22 -47.12
CA PRO A 18 2.37 -49.06 -46.20
C PRO A 18 3.40 -47.96 -46.61
N GLY A 19 3.06 -46.70 -46.39
CA GLY A 19 3.97 -45.55 -46.57
C GLY A 19 4.40 -44.98 -45.22
N SER A 20 5.50 -45.51 -44.68
CA SER A 20 6.18 -45.02 -43.48
C SER A 20 6.75 -43.62 -43.70
N GLY A 21 6.09 -42.60 -43.13
CA GLY A 21 6.62 -41.26 -42.94
C GLY A 21 6.60 -40.92 -41.45
N GLY A 22 7.66 -41.31 -40.75
CA GLY A 22 7.92 -40.87 -39.39
C GLY A 22 8.15 -39.36 -39.37
N GLY A 23 7.12 -38.63 -38.97
CA GLY A 23 7.23 -37.24 -38.53
C GLY A 23 6.75 -37.21 -37.10
N GLU A 24 7.68 -37.37 -36.15
CA GLU A 24 7.46 -36.91 -34.79
C GLU A 24 7.18 -35.40 -34.90
N ALA A 25 5.91 -35.04 -34.78
CA ALA A 25 5.53 -33.68 -34.48
C ALA A 25 6.08 -33.41 -33.08
N ASN A 26 7.28 -32.85 -33.04
CA ASN A 26 7.83 -32.24 -31.85
C ASN A 26 6.79 -31.21 -31.40
N PRO A 27 6.12 -31.37 -30.24
CA PRO A 27 5.38 -30.27 -29.68
C PRO A 27 6.47 -29.29 -29.24
N THR A 28 6.77 -28.32 -30.08
CA THR A 28 7.39 -27.09 -29.61
C THR A 28 6.38 -26.48 -28.65
N THR A 29 6.51 -26.86 -27.38
CA THR A 29 6.00 -26.11 -26.26
C THR A 29 6.67 -24.75 -26.32
N ASN A 30 6.05 -23.81 -27.01
CA ASN A 30 6.20 -22.41 -26.65
C ASN A 30 5.60 -22.29 -25.25
N THR A 31 6.42 -22.49 -24.23
CA THR A 31 6.12 -22.11 -22.86
C THR A 31 6.18 -20.59 -22.77
N SER A 32 5.12 -19.94 -23.25
CA SER A 32 4.63 -18.69 -22.66
C SER A 32 3.43 -19.06 -21.78
N GLY A 33 3.67 -19.98 -20.84
CA GLY A 33 2.62 -20.73 -20.14
C GLY A 33 2.14 -20.03 -18.88
N GLY A 34 1.45 -18.91 -19.05
CA GLY A 34 0.59 -18.38 -17.99
C GLY A 34 -0.86 -18.78 -18.28
N SER A 35 -1.61 -19.14 -17.24
CA SER A 35 -3.05 -19.41 -17.35
C SER A 35 -3.81 -18.12 -17.68
N ALA A 36 -5.04 -18.25 -18.20
CA ALA A 36 -5.92 -17.09 -18.37
C ALA A 36 -6.38 -16.60 -16.99
N CYS A 37 -6.08 -15.36 -16.66
CA CYS A 37 -6.36 -14.76 -15.34
C CYS A 37 -7.51 -13.76 -15.39
N ALA A 38 -8.66 -14.26 -15.83
CA ALA A 38 -9.90 -13.49 -15.84
C ALA A 38 -10.27 -13.00 -14.42
N PRO A 39 -10.96 -11.87 -14.29
CA PRO A 39 -11.45 -11.38 -13.00
C PRO A 39 -12.27 -12.41 -12.21
N VAL A 40 -12.06 -12.48 -10.90
CA VAL A 40 -12.81 -13.34 -9.97
C VAL A 40 -13.43 -12.48 -8.88
N ALA A 41 -14.76 -12.51 -8.76
CA ALA A 41 -15.49 -11.80 -7.72
C ALA A 41 -15.26 -12.42 -6.34
N GLY A 42 -15.34 -11.60 -5.29
CA GLY A 42 -15.02 -11.98 -3.93
C GLY A 42 -15.20 -10.82 -2.95
N ASP A 43 -15.58 -11.11 -1.71
CA ASP A 43 -15.86 -10.06 -0.71
C ASP A 43 -14.57 -9.52 -0.07
N LYS A 44 -13.51 -10.35 -0.03
CA LYS A 44 -12.24 -10.02 0.62
C LYS A 44 -11.19 -9.64 -0.40
N LEU A 45 -10.48 -8.55 -0.13
CA LEU A 45 -9.32 -8.14 -0.90
C LEU A 45 -8.04 -8.58 -0.20
N VAL A 46 -7.03 -8.90 -1.00
CA VAL A 46 -5.66 -9.14 -0.53
C VAL A 46 -4.69 -8.30 -1.34
N VAL A 47 -3.78 -7.62 -0.64
CA VAL A 47 -2.67 -6.91 -1.26
C VAL A 47 -1.58 -7.90 -1.61
N LEU A 48 -1.13 -7.89 -2.86
CA LEU A 48 0.02 -8.67 -3.30
C LEU A 48 1.30 -7.98 -2.85
N THR A 49 2.24 -8.76 -2.32
CA THR A 49 3.55 -8.25 -1.89
C THR A 49 4.33 -7.72 -3.09
N ASP A 50 4.83 -6.49 -2.96
CA ASP A 50 5.73 -5.83 -3.92
C ASP A 50 7.18 -6.33 -3.76
N ASP A 51 7.43 -7.58 -4.16
CA ASP A 51 8.66 -8.32 -3.84
C ASP A 51 9.94 -7.83 -4.54
N LYS A 52 9.82 -6.92 -5.52
CA LYS A 52 10.93 -6.25 -6.21
C LYS A 52 11.03 -4.75 -5.89
N GLY A 53 10.17 -4.22 -5.02
CA GLY A 53 10.19 -2.81 -4.63
C GLY A 53 9.91 -1.86 -5.79
N LEU A 54 8.73 -1.97 -6.40
CA LEU A 54 8.24 -0.95 -7.33
C LEU A 54 7.87 0.34 -6.60
N GLN A 55 7.30 0.22 -5.40
CA GLN A 55 6.84 1.34 -4.59
C GLN A 55 7.92 1.77 -3.61
N ASN A 56 8.01 3.07 -3.38
CA ASN A 56 8.88 3.61 -2.33
C ASN A 56 8.23 3.39 -0.96
N SER A 57 9.07 3.21 0.06
CA SER A 57 8.64 2.82 1.40
C SER A 57 8.10 4.02 2.19
N ASP A 58 6.79 4.23 2.16
CA ASP A 58 6.11 5.28 2.95
C ASP A 58 5.71 4.75 4.33
N ASN A 59 6.72 4.38 5.12
CA ASN A 59 6.49 4.02 6.51
C ASN A 59 6.11 5.25 7.34
N ILE A 60 5.20 5.05 8.30
CA ILE A 60 4.83 6.09 9.25
C ILE A 60 6.04 6.40 10.14
N ILE A 61 6.44 7.67 10.22
CA ILE A 61 7.58 8.15 10.99
C ILE A 61 7.24 9.46 11.71
N PRO A 62 7.55 9.61 13.01
CA PRO A 62 7.35 10.88 13.70
C PRO A 62 8.34 11.94 13.19
N ALA A 63 7.84 13.08 12.72
CA ALA A 63 8.66 14.27 12.48
C ALA A 63 8.48 15.25 13.64
N ILE A 64 9.55 15.61 14.35
CA ILE A 64 9.52 16.47 15.54
C ILE A 64 10.29 17.76 15.28
N ASN A 65 9.81 18.89 15.77
CA ASN A 65 10.57 20.13 15.75
C ASN A 65 11.86 19.98 16.60
N LYS A 66 13.02 20.33 16.03
CA LYS A 66 14.33 20.15 16.68
C LYS A 66 14.49 20.93 17.98
N ALA A 67 13.96 22.15 18.07
CA ALA A 67 14.04 22.95 19.29
C ALA A 67 13.11 22.42 20.39
N VAL A 68 11.94 21.90 20.02
CA VAL A 68 11.02 21.23 20.96
C VAL A 68 11.65 19.93 21.48
N ALA A 69 12.19 19.10 20.59
CA ALA A 69 12.88 17.85 20.95
C ALA A 69 14.09 18.12 21.86
N GLY A 70 14.89 19.16 21.58
CA GLY A 70 16.04 19.50 22.42
C GLY A 70 15.68 19.94 23.84
N LYS A 71 14.49 20.53 24.04
CA LYS A 71 13.99 20.92 25.38
C LYS A 71 13.24 19.78 26.08
N ASN A 72 12.68 18.85 25.31
CA ASN A 72 11.84 17.77 25.78
C ASN A 72 12.23 16.46 25.08
N PRO A 73 13.43 15.92 25.33
CA PRO A 73 13.95 14.76 24.61
C PRO A 73 13.04 13.53 24.73
N GLN A 74 12.31 13.41 25.84
CA GLN A 74 11.34 12.33 26.07
C GLN A 74 10.20 12.27 25.03
N ILE A 75 9.93 13.36 24.29
CA ILE A 75 8.91 13.35 23.23
C ILE A 75 9.30 12.33 22.16
N VAL A 76 10.58 12.27 21.79
CA VAL A 76 11.05 11.34 20.74
C VAL A 76 10.83 9.90 21.18
N ASP A 77 11.25 9.55 22.41
CA ASP A 77 11.09 8.19 22.95
C ASP A 77 9.62 7.77 23.05
N LEU A 78 8.74 8.68 23.47
CA LEU A 78 7.30 8.45 23.56
C LEU A 78 6.69 8.18 22.17
N LEU A 79 7.07 8.95 21.15
CA LEU A 79 6.57 8.75 19.79
C LEU A 79 7.17 7.49 19.15
N ASN A 80 8.44 7.16 19.42
CA ASN A 80 9.06 5.91 18.98
C ASN A 80 8.36 4.68 19.59
N SER A 81 7.84 4.78 20.82
CA SER A 81 7.05 3.70 21.41
C SER A 81 5.79 3.38 20.61
N VAL A 82 5.18 4.38 19.96
CA VAL A 82 4.08 4.18 19.02
C VAL A 82 4.57 3.46 17.77
N SER A 83 5.68 3.94 17.17
CA SER A 83 6.27 3.31 15.98
C SER A 83 6.58 1.83 16.19
N ALA A 84 7.10 1.46 17.36
CA ALA A 84 7.42 0.08 17.72
C ALA A 84 6.18 -0.84 17.84
N LYS A 85 4.98 -0.27 17.94
CA LYS A 85 3.71 -1.00 18.04
C LYS A 85 2.85 -0.89 16.79
N LEU A 86 3.22 -0.06 15.83
CA LEU A 86 2.42 0.23 14.65
C LEU A 86 2.96 -0.56 13.45
N ASP A 87 2.14 -1.49 12.96
CA ASP A 87 2.34 -2.24 11.72
C ASP A 87 1.17 -1.96 10.75
N THR A 88 1.30 -2.40 9.49
CA THR A 88 0.32 -2.10 8.45
C THR A 88 -1.05 -2.70 8.77
N ASP A 89 -1.10 -3.90 9.35
CA ASP A 89 -2.37 -4.53 9.75
C ASP A 89 -3.09 -3.68 10.80
N LYS A 90 -2.38 -3.18 11.81
CA LYS A 90 -2.94 -2.27 12.80
C LYS A 90 -3.37 -0.96 12.17
N LEU A 91 -2.60 -0.40 11.23
CA LEU A 91 -2.97 0.82 10.52
C LEU A 91 -4.26 0.64 9.71
N ILE A 92 -4.43 -0.49 9.02
CA ILE A 92 -5.67 -0.89 8.35
C ILE A 92 -6.84 -0.92 9.36
N GLN A 93 -6.65 -1.52 10.55
CA GLN A 93 -7.71 -1.56 11.58
C GLN A 93 -8.08 -0.17 12.10
N LEU A 94 -7.10 0.72 12.27
CA LEU A 94 -7.33 2.11 12.68
C LEU A 94 -8.14 2.86 11.60
N ASN A 95 -7.77 2.71 10.34
CA ASN A 95 -8.46 3.35 9.22
C ASN A 95 -9.87 2.80 9.04
N LYS A 96 -10.07 1.48 9.13
CA LYS A 96 -11.41 0.86 9.12
C LYS A 96 -12.29 1.47 10.20
N ALA A 97 -11.76 1.58 11.43
CA ALA A 97 -12.54 2.06 12.57
C ALA A 97 -13.10 3.46 12.33
N VAL A 98 -12.35 4.33 11.65
CA VAL A 98 -12.77 5.70 11.35
C VAL A 98 -13.60 5.76 10.07
N ASP A 99 -13.10 5.23 8.96
CA ASP A 99 -13.65 5.46 7.63
C ASP A 99 -14.91 4.61 7.37
N ILE A 100 -14.95 3.40 7.93
CA ILE A 100 -16.02 2.42 7.72
C ILE A 100 -16.92 2.34 8.96
N ASP A 101 -16.35 2.13 10.14
CA ASP A 101 -17.12 1.95 11.37
C ASP A 101 -17.56 3.28 12.02
N ARG A 102 -17.12 4.41 11.46
CA ARG A 102 -17.52 5.78 11.83
C ARG A 102 -17.21 6.16 13.27
N LYS A 103 -16.19 5.53 13.89
CA LYS A 103 -15.63 6.01 15.16
C LYS A 103 -14.88 7.33 14.93
N THR A 104 -14.76 8.13 15.98
CA THR A 104 -13.94 9.35 15.91
C THR A 104 -12.45 9.02 16.12
N SER A 105 -11.56 9.80 15.51
CA SER A 105 -10.10 9.65 15.70
C SER A 105 -9.66 9.66 17.18
N PRO A 106 -10.20 10.52 18.07
CA PRO A 106 -9.86 10.47 19.50
C PRO A 106 -10.28 9.17 20.20
N GLU A 107 -11.45 8.61 19.87
CA GLU A 107 -11.90 7.32 20.42
C GLU A 107 -10.98 6.18 19.99
N VAL A 108 -10.67 6.14 18.68
CA VAL A 108 -9.76 5.12 18.11
C VAL A 108 -8.37 5.23 18.70
N ALA A 109 -7.85 6.45 18.88
CA ALA A 109 -6.56 6.68 19.50
C ALA A 109 -6.51 6.22 20.97
N ALA A 110 -7.56 6.52 21.74
CA ALA A 110 -7.65 6.07 23.14
C ALA A 110 -7.72 4.54 23.24
N ASP A 111 -8.49 3.89 22.36
CA ASP A 111 -8.58 2.43 22.27
C ASP A 111 -7.21 1.81 21.93
N PHE A 112 -6.49 2.38 20.95
CA PHE A 112 -5.17 1.90 20.54
C PHE A 112 -4.14 2.02 21.66
N VAL A 113 -4.02 3.21 22.28
CA VAL A 113 -3.07 3.45 23.38
C VAL A 113 -3.31 2.50 24.55
N LYS A 114 -4.59 2.25 24.88
CA LYS A 114 -4.96 1.30 25.92
C LYS A 114 -4.59 -0.14 25.55
N THR A 115 -4.92 -0.56 24.32
CA THR A 115 -4.72 -1.94 23.85
C THR A 115 -3.25 -2.30 23.73
N GLU A 116 -2.43 -1.39 23.22
CA GLU A 116 -0.99 -1.59 23.03
C GLU A 116 -0.16 -1.31 24.30
N GLY A 117 -0.81 -0.84 25.38
CA GLY A 117 -0.14 -0.53 26.65
C GLY A 117 0.82 0.66 26.55
N LEU A 118 0.50 1.67 25.74
CA LEU A 118 1.34 2.83 25.45
C LEU A 118 1.24 3.95 26.50
N GLY A 119 0.62 3.68 27.65
CA GLY A 119 0.57 4.63 28.75
C GLY A 119 1.95 4.82 29.40
N ALA A 120 2.43 6.06 29.44
CA ALA A 120 3.69 6.40 30.06
C ALA A 120 3.68 6.11 31.57
N GLN A 121 4.78 5.56 32.08
CA GLN A 121 4.94 5.26 33.50
C GLN A 121 5.33 6.50 34.32
N ASP A 122 6.02 7.46 33.69
CA ASP A 122 6.51 8.67 34.34
C ASP A 122 5.84 9.94 33.79
N GLN A 123 5.52 10.88 34.69
CA GLN A 123 4.91 12.18 34.36
C GLN A 123 5.98 13.24 33.99
N SER A 124 6.79 12.94 32.98
CA SER A 124 7.92 13.77 32.56
C SER A 124 7.53 15.08 31.86
N GLY A 125 6.30 15.19 31.35
CA GLY A 125 5.79 16.35 30.60
C GLY A 125 5.52 17.60 31.44
N LYS A 126 5.19 17.45 32.74
CA LYS A 126 5.00 18.56 33.71
C LYS A 126 4.09 19.71 33.21
N GLY A 127 3.05 19.40 32.44
CA GLY A 127 2.12 20.37 31.87
C GLY A 127 2.69 21.21 30.71
N THR A 128 3.83 20.78 30.14
CA THR A 128 4.41 21.44 28.97
C THR A 128 3.45 21.34 27.79
N LYS A 129 3.15 22.47 27.17
CA LYS A 129 2.25 22.54 26.01
C LYS A 129 2.89 21.95 24.77
N VAL A 130 2.15 21.06 24.12
CA VAL A 130 2.59 20.37 22.90
C VAL A 130 1.42 20.34 21.91
N VAL A 131 1.64 20.79 20.68
CA VAL A 131 0.63 20.70 19.61
C VAL A 131 1.11 19.70 18.57
N VAL A 132 0.38 18.61 18.40
CA VAL A 132 0.62 17.60 17.36
C VAL A 132 -0.18 17.99 16.13
N GLY A 133 0.49 18.23 15.02
CA GLY A 133 -0.17 18.55 13.76
C GLY A 133 -0.64 17.31 13.02
N ALA A 134 -1.65 17.49 12.17
CA ALA A 134 -2.13 16.49 11.24
C ALA A 134 -2.38 17.08 9.86
N ALA A 135 -2.22 16.23 8.84
CA ALA A 135 -2.70 16.49 7.50
C ALA A 135 -4.23 16.36 7.42
N ASN A 136 -4.84 16.84 6.33
CA ASN A 136 -6.30 16.85 6.17
C ASN A 136 -6.88 15.52 5.64
N PHE A 137 -6.60 14.42 6.35
CA PHE A 137 -7.22 13.11 6.13
C PHE A 137 -7.25 12.28 7.41
N SER A 138 -8.10 11.25 7.43
CA SER A 138 -8.48 10.49 8.64
C SER A 138 -7.31 9.75 9.27
N GLU A 139 -6.46 9.09 8.50
CA GLU A 139 -5.29 8.37 9.01
C GLU A 139 -4.33 9.32 9.75
N SER A 140 -3.89 10.41 9.10
CA SER A 140 -3.00 11.40 9.72
C SER A 140 -3.60 12.03 10.98
N ALA A 141 -4.90 12.35 10.97
CA ALA A 141 -5.61 12.85 12.15
C ALA A 141 -5.62 11.82 13.30
N THR A 142 -5.86 10.54 12.98
CA THR A 142 -5.89 9.45 13.96
C THR A 142 -4.51 9.17 14.55
N LEU A 143 -3.46 9.16 13.72
CA LEU A 143 -2.07 9.05 14.17
C LEU A 143 -1.67 10.22 15.08
N ALA A 144 -2.10 11.46 14.74
CA ALA A 144 -1.84 12.62 15.57
C ALA A 144 -2.55 12.54 16.94
N GLU A 145 -3.77 12.01 16.99
CA GLU A 145 -4.49 11.73 18.25
C GLU A 145 -3.78 10.65 19.07
N ILE A 146 -3.24 9.60 18.44
CA ILE A 146 -2.43 8.57 19.14
C ILE A 146 -1.20 9.21 19.76
N TYR A 147 -0.45 10.02 18.99
CA TYR A 147 0.71 10.74 19.49
C TYR A 147 0.34 11.66 20.67
N ALA A 148 -0.74 12.45 20.53
CA ALA A 148 -1.21 13.33 21.60
C ALA A 148 -1.66 12.55 22.84
N ALA A 149 -2.31 11.39 22.68
CA ALA A 149 -2.75 10.54 23.79
C ALA A 149 -1.56 9.96 24.57
N VAL A 150 -0.51 9.48 23.88
CA VAL A 150 0.72 9.01 24.54
C VAL A 150 1.41 10.16 25.27
N LEU A 151 1.51 11.34 24.66
CA LEU A 151 2.10 12.52 25.30
C LEU A 151 1.28 12.99 26.52
N LYS A 152 -0.06 12.99 26.44
CA LYS A 152 -0.93 13.27 27.59
C LYS A 152 -0.69 12.29 28.72
N SER A 153 -0.51 11.00 28.42
CA SER A 153 -0.23 9.98 29.44
C SER A 153 1.08 10.24 30.19
N ALA A 154 2.06 10.90 29.55
CA ALA A 154 3.32 11.33 30.16
C ALA A 154 3.24 12.70 30.86
N GLY A 155 2.05 13.31 30.96
CA GLY A 155 1.83 14.56 31.67
C GLY A 155 2.10 15.83 30.86
N PHE A 156 2.13 15.76 29.52
CA PHE A 156 2.12 16.94 28.66
C PHE A 156 0.69 17.51 28.53
N ASP A 157 0.58 18.83 28.39
CA ASP A 157 -0.66 19.49 27.92
C ASP A 157 -0.71 19.40 26.39
N ALA A 158 -0.92 18.18 25.89
CA ALA A 158 -0.88 17.90 24.46
C ALA A 158 -2.26 18.09 23.79
N SER A 159 -2.26 18.65 22.59
CA SER A 159 -3.46 18.84 21.75
C SER A 159 -3.15 18.52 20.29
N THR A 160 -4.19 18.32 19.49
CA THR A 160 -4.08 18.06 18.06
C THR A 160 -4.57 19.27 17.25
N GLN A 161 -3.97 19.47 16.07
CA GLN A 161 -4.42 20.49 15.12
C GLN A 161 -4.28 19.99 13.69
N THR A 162 -5.40 19.85 12.98
CA THR A 162 -5.40 19.65 11.53
C THR A 162 -5.08 20.98 10.85
N VAL A 163 -4.01 21.02 10.05
CA VAL A 163 -3.52 22.27 9.44
C VAL A 163 -3.73 22.31 7.92
N GLY A 164 -3.87 21.15 7.27
CA GLY A 164 -4.11 21.08 5.83
C GLY A 164 -3.12 20.15 5.12
N ASN A 165 -2.56 20.62 4.01
CA ASN A 165 -1.53 19.90 3.27
C ASN A 165 -0.13 20.15 3.83
N ARG A 166 0.85 19.38 3.34
CA ARG A 166 2.26 19.42 3.79
C ARG A 166 2.90 20.78 3.61
N GLU A 167 2.59 21.45 2.51
CA GLU A 167 3.05 22.82 2.21
C GLU A 167 2.62 23.82 3.29
N THR A 168 1.53 23.53 4.01
CA THR A 168 1.01 24.40 5.07
C THR A 168 1.50 23.98 6.45
N TYR A 169 1.43 22.69 6.81
CA TYR A 169 1.78 22.24 8.16
C TYR A 169 3.30 22.14 8.37
N LEU A 170 4.08 21.82 7.35
CA LEU A 170 5.52 21.61 7.53
C LEU A 170 6.22 22.92 7.94
N PRO A 171 5.95 24.09 7.33
CA PRO A 171 6.48 25.36 7.85
C PRO A 171 6.08 25.65 9.31
N ALA A 172 4.89 25.22 9.76
CA ALA A 172 4.45 25.40 11.14
C ALA A 172 5.20 24.45 12.10
N LEU A 173 5.50 23.23 11.66
CA LEU A 173 6.37 22.27 12.37
C LEU A 173 7.81 22.79 12.47
N GLU A 174 8.40 23.29 11.39
CA GLU A 174 9.77 23.82 11.36
C GLU A 174 9.94 25.03 12.29
N LYS A 175 8.91 25.90 12.36
CA LYS A 175 8.88 27.06 13.26
C LYS A 175 8.58 26.70 14.73
N GLY A 176 8.23 25.44 15.01
CA GLY A 176 7.87 24.96 16.35
C GLY A 176 6.49 25.42 16.82
N THR A 177 5.63 25.90 15.91
CA THR A 177 4.21 26.11 16.20
C THR A 177 3.52 24.77 16.42
N LEU A 178 3.87 23.78 15.58
CA LEU A 178 3.61 22.37 15.83
C LEU A 178 4.87 21.75 16.42
N ALA A 179 4.70 20.86 17.38
CA ALA A 179 5.78 20.13 18.02
C ALA A 179 6.15 18.86 17.26
N ALA A 180 5.15 18.14 16.74
CA ALA A 180 5.33 16.90 16.00
C ALA A 180 4.21 16.71 14.98
N VAL A 181 4.47 15.92 13.94
CA VAL A 181 3.49 15.46 12.93
C VAL A 181 3.81 14.00 12.58
N PRO A 182 2.82 13.09 12.47
CA PRO A 182 3.03 11.79 11.85
C PRO A 182 3.25 11.99 10.34
N GLU A 183 4.41 11.56 9.84
CA GLU A 183 4.84 11.74 8.46
C GLU A 183 5.08 10.40 7.76
N TYR A 184 5.22 10.47 6.44
CA TYR A 184 5.38 9.33 5.54
C TYR A 184 6.79 9.39 4.95
N ALA A 185 7.62 8.39 5.23
CA ALA A 185 9.07 8.51 5.12
C ALA A 185 9.57 8.87 3.71
N ALA A 186 9.13 8.15 2.69
CA ALA A 186 9.55 8.36 1.31
C ALA A 186 9.07 9.71 0.76
N THR A 187 7.79 10.01 0.94
CA THR A 187 7.18 11.25 0.47
C THR A 187 7.79 12.47 1.17
N LEU A 188 8.05 12.40 2.49
CA LEU A 188 8.73 13.48 3.20
C LEU A 188 10.18 13.64 2.74
N ALA A 189 10.90 12.55 2.48
CA ALA A 189 12.28 12.58 2.01
C ALA A 189 12.39 13.36 0.70
N ASP A 190 11.54 13.04 -0.28
CA ASP A 190 11.52 13.73 -1.57
C ASP A 190 11.03 15.18 -1.45
N PHE A 191 10.05 15.45 -0.59
CA PHE A 191 9.56 16.82 -0.34
C PHE A 191 10.68 17.71 0.24
N LEU A 192 11.39 17.22 1.26
CA LEU A 192 12.51 17.96 1.85
C LEU A 192 13.72 18.03 0.92
N ASN A 193 13.96 16.99 0.11
CA ASN A 193 15.00 17.00 -0.91
C ASN A 193 14.76 18.10 -1.94
N ALA A 194 13.53 18.21 -2.46
CA ALA A 194 13.14 19.27 -3.37
C ALA A 194 13.30 20.67 -2.74
N LYS A 195 12.96 20.80 -1.45
CA LYS A 195 13.13 22.06 -0.72
C LYS A 195 14.61 22.44 -0.51
N VAL A 196 15.46 21.48 -0.15
CA VAL A 196 16.87 21.72 0.22
C VAL A 196 17.77 21.78 -1.00
N ASN A 197 17.53 20.94 -2.00
CA ASN A 197 18.40 20.74 -3.16
C ASN A 197 17.78 21.24 -4.47
N GLY A 198 16.56 21.76 -4.46
CA GLY A 198 15.85 22.32 -5.62
C GLY A 198 14.78 21.39 -6.18
N THR A 199 13.75 21.95 -6.83
CA THR A 199 12.55 21.22 -7.29
C THR A 199 12.82 20.11 -8.31
N ASP A 200 13.97 20.18 -8.99
CA ASP A 200 14.38 19.19 -10.00
C ASP A 200 15.33 18.13 -9.41
N ALA A 201 15.54 18.12 -8.09
CA ALA A 201 16.37 17.12 -7.43
C ALA A 201 15.80 15.72 -7.67
N ALA A 202 16.66 14.78 -8.06
CA ALA A 202 16.26 13.39 -8.22
C ALA A 202 15.73 12.82 -6.89
N SER A 203 14.72 11.95 -6.98
CA SER A 203 14.16 11.26 -5.81
C SER A 203 15.27 10.56 -5.02
N VAL A 204 15.21 10.70 -3.71
CA VAL A 204 16.09 10.05 -2.73
C VAL A 204 15.37 8.91 -2.00
N ALA A 205 14.05 8.85 -2.12
CA ALA A 205 13.24 7.77 -1.59
C ALA A 205 13.51 6.46 -2.35
N THR A 206 13.45 5.35 -1.62
CA THR A 206 13.61 4.01 -2.17
C THR A 206 12.61 3.04 -1.53
N PRO A 207 12.45 1.83 -2.08
CA PRO A 207 11.70 0.75 -1.44
C PRO A 207 12.34 0.21 -0.15
N ASP A 208 13.57 0.61 0.16
CA ASP A 208 14.30 0.22 1.36
C ASP A 208 14.15 1.33 2.41
N ILE A 209 13.44 1.03 3.50
CA ILE A 209 13.14 2.01 4.55
C ILE A 209 14.41 2.56 5.22
N ASP A 210 15.43 1.74 5.44
CA ASP A 210 16.66 2.18 6.09
C ASP A 210 17.41 3.18 5.21
N LYS A 211 17.46 2.92 3.89
CA LYS A 211 18.05 3.85 2.92
C LYS A 211 17.24 5.15 2.83
N THR A 212 15.91 5.06 2.81
CA THR A 212 15.03 6.23 2.77
C THR A 212 15.20 7.10 4.01
N VAL A 213 15.21 6.50 5.22
CA VAL A 213 15.42 7.24 6.47
C VAL A 213 16.82 7.82 6.56
N ALA A 214 17.85 7.10 6.09
CA ALA A 214 19.22 7.59 6.04
C ALA A 214 19.35 8.84 5.13
N ALA A 215 18.62 8.88 4.01
CA ALA A 215 18.57 10.05 3.13
C ALA A 215 17.72 11.19 3.72
N LEU A 216 16.59 10.86 4.36
CA LEU A 216 15.67 11.81 4.99
C LEU A 216 16.32 12.57 6.15
N THR A 217 17.08 11.86 7.01
CA THR A 217 17.64 12.42 8.26
C THR A 217 18.43 13.72 8.07
N PRO A 218 19.44 13.82 7.17
CA PRO A 218 20.16 15.08 6.95
C PRO A 218 19.30 16.18 6.31
N LEU A 219 18.26 15.84 5.56
CA LEU A 219 17.32 16.81 4.98
C LEU A 219 16.40 17.40 6.05
N ALA A 220 15.91 16.55 6.95
CA ALA A 220 15.15 16.92 8.13
C ALA A 220 15.98 17.81 9.06
N ASP A 221 17.24 17.45 9.34
CA ASP A 221 18.14 18.24 10.19
C ASP A 221 18.35 19.67 9.66
N LYS A 222 18.61 19.81 8.35
CA LYS A 222 18.72 21.11 7.66
C LYS A 222 17.44 21.92 7.72
N SER A 223 16.30 21.26 7.86
CA SER A 223 14.98 21.88 7.96
C SER A 223 14.56 22.17 9.41
N GLY A 224 15.43 21.91 10.40
CA GLY A 224 15.13 22.14 11.81
C GLY A 224 14.21 21.08 12.42
N LEU A 225 14.26 19.86 11.89
CA LEU A 225 13.48 18.71 12.33
C LEU A 225 14.39 17.60 12.88
N VAL A 226 13.81 16.80 13.77
CA VAL A 226 14.37 15.53 14.25
C VAL A 226 13.37 14.45 13.84
N MET A 227 13.85 13.42 13.17
CA MET A 227 13.04 12.25 12.85
C MET A 227 13.09 11.26 14.02
N GLY A 228 11.94 10.68 14.34
CA GLY A 228 11.85 9.50 15.20
C GLY A 228 12.20 8.21 14.44
N GLU A 229 11.83 7.08 15.03
CA GLU A 229 11.94 5.77 14.39
C GLU A 229 10.76 5.52 13.45
N ALA A 230 11.05 5.00 12.25
CA ALA A 230 10.02 4.55 11.33
C ALA A 230 9.31 3.31 11.91
N SER A 231 7.99 3.29 11.84
CA SER A 231 7.18 2.12 12.18
C SER A 231 7.25 1.05 11.10
N ALA A 232 6.76 -0.16 11.38
CA ALA A 232 6.57 -1.18 10.35
C ALA A 232 5.38 -0.86 9.43
N ALA A 233 4.48 0.03 9.86
CA ALA A 233 3.29 0.40 9.11
C ALA A 233 3.62 1.26 7.90
N GLN A 234 3.01 0.92 6.78
CA GLN A 234 3.15 1.60 5.50
C GLN A 234 1.80 2.08 5.01
N ASP A 235 1.74 3.32 4.56
CA ASP A 235 0.66 3.85 3.71
C ASP A 235 1.29 4.25 2.38
N GLN A 236 1.22 3.34 1.43
CA GLN A 236 1.76 3.50 0.09
C GLN A 236 0.82 2.90 -0.93
N ASN A 237 1.03 3.25 -2.20
CA ASN A 237 0.40 2.55 -3.30
C ASN A 237 0.64 1.04 -3.17
N ALA A 238 -0.40 0.26 -3.43
CA ALA A 238 -0.35 -1.19 -3.41
C ALA A 238 -1.31 -1.74 -4.46
N PHE A 239 -1.21 -3.04 -4.74
CA PHE A 239 -2.09 -3.68 -5.72
C PHE A 239 -2.82 -4.85 -5.09
N ALA A 240 -4.14 -4.79 -5.16
CA ALA A 240 -5.00 -5.80 -4.57
C ALA A 240 -5.71 -6.64 -5.63
N VAL A 241 -5.98 -7.89 -5.26
CA VAL A 241 -6.87 -8.84 -5.93
C VAL A 241 -7.90 -9.33 -4.92
N THR A 242 -8.91 -10.08 -5.36
CA THR A 242 -9.76 -10.82 -4.41
C THR A 242 -8.99 -12.00 -3.80
N GLN A 243 -9.34 -12.39 -2.57
CA GLN A 243 -8.78 -13.60 -1.95
C GLN A 243 -9.05 -14.83 -2.83
N GLU A 244 -10.24 -14.92 -3.41
CA GLU A 244 -10.67 -15.99 -4.31
C GLU A 244 -9.79 -16.05 -5.56
N PHE A 245 -9.43 -14.90 -6.14
CA PHE A 245 -8.45 -14.83 -7.24
C PHE A 245 -7.06 -15.31 -6.78
N ALA A 246 -6.59 -14.81 -5.64
CA ALA A 246 -5.28 -15.16 -5.10
C ALA A 246 -5.14 -16.67 -4.85
N ASP A 247 -6.17 -17.28 -4.25
CA ASP A 247 -6.22 -18.70 -3.95
C ASP A 247 -6.32 -19.56 -5.22
N ALA A 248 -7.16 -19.15 -6.17
CA ALA A 248 -7.35 -19.87 -7.44
C ALA A 248 -6.07 -19.92 -8.29
N HIS A 249 -5.24 -18.88 -8.22
CA HIS A 249 -3.99 -18.78 -8.97
C HIS A 249 -2.74 -19.05 -8.10
N ASN A 250 -2.91 -19.29 -6.80
CA ASN A 250 -1.84 -19.49 -5.82
C ASN A 250 -0.79 -18.36 -5.86
N VAL A 251 -1.24 -17.12 -5.77
CA VAL A 251 -0.41 -15.91 -5.84
C VAL A 251 -0.46 -15.10 -4.54
N LYS A 252 0.70 -14.66 -4.08
CA LYS A 252 0.87 -13.78 -2.90
C LYS A 252 1.74 -12.57 -3.23
N THR A 253 2.55 -12.64 -4.28
CA THR A 253 3.43 -11.56 -4.72
C THR A 253 3.14 -11.12 -6.14
N LEU A 254 3.61 -9.92 -6.51
CA LEU A 254 3.51 -9.42 -7.88
C LEU A 254 4.32 -10.28 -8.87
N SER A 255 5.47 -10.82 -8.47
CA SER A 255 6.24 -11.75 -9.31
C SER A 255 5.53 -13.09 -9.53
N GLU A 256 4.87 -13.62 -8.49
CA GLU A 256 4.06 -14.84 -8.61
C GLU A 256 2.88 -14.61 -9.55
N LEU A 257 2.21 -13.46 -9.45
CA LEU A 257 1.16 -13.06 -10.40
C LEU A 257 1.68 -13.03 -11.85
N ALA A 258 2.83 -12.41 -12.08
CA ALA A 258 3.45 -12.34 -13.41
C ALA A 258 3.79 -13.72 -13.98
N THR A 259 4.11 -14.69 -13.11
CA THR A 259 4.41 -16.06 -13.51
C THR A 259 3.15 -16.87 -13.78
N ALA A 260 2.12 -16.72 -12.95
CA ALA A 260 0.87 -17.45 -13.05
C ALA A 260 -0.01 -16.99 -14.22
N CYS A 261 0.07 -15.71 -14.57
CA CYS A 261 -0.83 -15.05 -15.52
C CYS A 261 -0.11 -14.61 -16.79
N GLY A 262 -0.50 -15.20 -17.92
CA GLY A 262 0.10 -14.89 -19.23
C GLY A 262 -0.77 -13.98 -20.11
N SER A 263 -2.07 -13.91 -19.78
CA SER A 263 -3.11 -13.11 -20.45
C SER A 263 -4.34 -13.03 -19.54
N GLY A 264 -5.29 -12.17 -19.88
CA GLY A 264 -6.60 -12.03 -19.22
C GLY A 264 -6.64 -11.08 -18.02
N LEU A 265 -5.50 -10.48 -17.64
CA LEU A 265 -5.47 -9.51 -16.55
C LEU A 265 -6.08 -8.18 -16.99
N THR A 266 -7.02 -7.69 -16.18
CA THR A 266 -7.51 -6.31 -16.26
C THR A 266 -7.06 -5.54 -15.02
N LEU A 267 -6.38 -4.41 -15.23
CA LEU A 267 -5.95 -3.51 -14.16
C LEU A 267 -6.98 -2.38 -13.97
N ALA A 268 -7.31 -2.07 -12.71
CA ALA A 268 -8.02 -0.86 -12.33
C ALA A 268 -7.10 0.18 -11.70
N GLY A 269 -7.33 1.44 -12.05
CA GLY A 269 -6.66 2.58 -11.44
C GLY A 269 -7.35 3.89 -11.76
N PRO A 270 -6.95 5.00 -11.12
CA PRO A 270 -7.28 6.33 -11.61
C PRO A 270 -6.78 6.52 -13.06
N PRO A 271 -7.35 7.45 -13.85
CA PRO A 271 -6.97 7.65 -15.25
C PRO A 271 -5.46 7.75 -15.49
N GLU A 272 -4.73 8.40 -14.58
CA GLU A 272 -3.29 8.59 -14.67
C GLU A 272 -2.47 7.30 -14.45
N CYS A 273 -3.03 6.25 -13.83
CA CYS A 273 -2.31 5.01 -13.54
C CYS A 273 -1.74 4.35 -14.82
N ALA A 274 -2.42 4.49 -15.96
CA ALA A 274 -1.96 3.96 -17.24
C ALA A 274 -0.62 4.58 -17.70
N GLU A 275 -0.26 5.75 -17.19
CA GLU A 275 0.93 6.52 -17.61
C GLU A 275 1.97 6.69 -16.49
N ARG A 276 1.60 6.40 -15.23
CA ARG A 276 2.47 6.62 -14.06
C ARG A 276 3.55 5.55 -13.94
N PRO A 277 4.84 5.92 -13.79
CA PRO A 277 5.94 4.96 -13.66
C PRO A 277 5.81 3.97 -12.49
N PHE A 278 5.12 4.35 -11.42
CA PHE A 278 4.85 3.49 -10.26
C PHE A 278 3.47 2.81 -10.32
N CYS A 279 2.81 2.81 -11.47
CA CYS A 279 1.53 2.10 -11.67
C CYS A 279 1.67 1.11 -12.83
N GLN A 280 0.85 1.20 -13.88
CA GLN A 280 0.86 0.21 -14.95
C GLN A 280 2.25 0.04 -15.64
N PRO A 281 2.90 1.11 -16.15
CA PRO A 281 4.25 0.98 -16.72
C PRO A 281 5.28 0.33 -15.79
N GLY A 282 5.14 0.58 -14.48
CA GLY A 282 6.00 0.01 -13.45
C GLY A 282 5.79 -1.49 -13.28
N LEU A 283 4.54 -1.92 -13.21
CA LEU A 283 4.15 -3.33 -13.13
C LEU A 283 4.66 -4.11 -14.36
N GLU A 284 4.50 -3.53 -15.55
CA GLU A 284 4.97 -4.13 -16.80
C GLU A 284 6.51 -4.22 -16.83
N LYS A 285 7.22 -3.14 -16.50
CA LYS A 285 8.68 -3.08 -16.58
C LYS A 285 9.40 -3.89 -15.50
N THR A 286 8.92 -3.83 -14.26
CA THR A 286 9.60 -4.44 -13.09
C THR A 286 9.25 -5.92 -12.94
N TYR A 287 7.98 -6.26 -13.20
CA TYR A 287 7.47 -7.62 -12.99
C TYR A 287 7.27 -8.41 -14.28
N GLY A 288 7.14 -7.74 -15.43
CA GLY A 288 6.77 -8.41 -16.68
C GLY A 288 5.28 -8.75 -16.76
N LEU A 289 4.44 -8.13 -15.91
CA LEU A 289 2.99 -8.26 -15.98
C LEU A 289 2.48 -7.75 -17.34
N LYS A 290 1.43 -8.39 -17.84
CA LYS A 290 0.77 -8.01 -19.10
C LYS A 290 -0.71 -7.82 -18.84
N PHE A 291 -1.22 -6.66 -19.24
CA PHE A 291 -2.63 -6.32 -19.10
C PHE A 291 -3.30 -6.37 -20.48
N ASP A 292 -4.40 -7.11 -20.56
CA ASP A 292 -5.23 -7.16 -21.76
C ASP A 292 -6.15 -5.93 -21.84
N ASP A 293 -6.49 -5.36 -20.68
CA ASP A 293 -7.36 -4.19 -20.56
C ASP A 293 -6.99 -3.34 -19.32
N PHE A 294 -7.30 -2.05 -19.38
CA PHE A 294 -7.22 -1.11 -18.26
C PHE A 294 -8.57 -0.43 -18.08
N LYS A 295 -9.12 -0.48 -16.86
CA LYS A 295 -10.37 0.19 -16.52
C LYS A 295 -10.14 1.33 -15.55
N SER A 296 -10.55 2.51 -15.98
CA SER A 296 -10.45 3.71 -15.15
C SER A 296 -11.59 3.79 -14.13
N TYR A 297 -11.23 4.06 -12.88
CA TYR A 297 -12.17 4.33 -11.79
C TYR A 297 -11.65 5.49 -10.93
N ASP A 298 -12.56 6.20 -10.27
CA ASP A 298 -12.17 7.04 -9.13
C ASP A 298 -11.52 6.15 -8.05
N PHE A 299 -10.46 6.66 -7.39
CA PHE A 299 -9.62 5.85 -6.50
C PHE A 299 -10.42 5.05 -5.46
N GLY A 300 -11.35 5.71 -4.77
CA GLY A 300 -12.19 5.07 -3.73
C GLY A 300 -13.19 4.02 -4.25
N LEU A 301 -13.36 3.87 -5.57
CA LEU A 301 -14.25 2.86 -6.18
C LEU A 301 -13.49 1.61 -6.65
N ILE A 302 -12.17 1.65 -6.73
CA ILE A 302 -11.35 0.55 -7.27
C ILE A 302 -11.56 -0.74 -6.46
N GLY A 303 -11.53 -0.65 -5.12
CA GLY A 303 -11.77 -1.81 -4.26
C GLY A 303 -13.14 -2.47 -4.49
N ALA A 304 -14.18 -1.69 -4.79
CA ALA A 304 -15.51 -2.23 -5.09
C ALA A 304 -15.54 -2.91 -6.47
N ALA A 305 -14.84 -2.37 -7.46
CA ALA A 305 -14.74 -2.96 -8.79
C ALA A 305 -14.00 -4.32 -8.75
N ILE A 306 -12.93 -4.43 -7.96
CA ILE A 306 -12.20 -5.69 -7.75
C ILE A 306 -13.13 -6.73 -7.11
N ARG A 307 -13.83 -6.37 -6.02
CA ARG A 307 -14.75 -7.30 -5.33
C ARG A 307 -15.87 -7.84 -6.23
N LYS A 308 -16.39 -7.02 -7.14
CA LYS A 308 -17.44 -7.42 -8.09
C LYS A 308 -16.92 -8.29 -9.24
N GLY A 309 -15.61 -8.52 -9.34
CA GLY A 309 -15.00 -9.21 -10.47
C GLY A 309 -15.11 -8.41 -11.77
N GLU A 310 -15.19 -7.07 -11.70
CA GLU A 310 -15.20 -6.23 -12.90
C GLU A 310 -13.77 -6.08 -13.49
N VAL A 311 -12.76 -6.30 -12.65
CA VAL A 311 -11.32 -6.25 -12.94
C VAL A 311 -10.57 -7.32 -12.14
N SER A 312 -9.39 -7.75 -12.61
CA SER A 312 -8.59 -8.79 -11.94
C SER A 312 -7.83 -8.21 -10.74
N MET A 313 -7.27 -7.01 -10.91
CA MET A 313 -6.48 -6.32 -9.88
C MET A 313 -6.69 -4.82 -9.95
N GLY A 314 -6.31 -4.09 -8.90
CA GLY A 314 -6.34 -2.63 -8.94
C GLY A 314 -5.44 -1.95 -7.91
N LEU A 315 -5.14 -0.68 -8.18
CA LEU A 315 -4.40 0.20 -7.29
C LEU A 315 -5.24 0.54 -6.05
N VAL A 316 -4.68 0.31 -4.86
CA VAL A 316 -5.23 0.67 -3.55
C VAL A 316 -4.14 1.30 -2.68
N LEU A 317 -4.48 1.78 -1.48
CA LEU A 317 -3.49 2.09 -0.45
C LEU A 317 -3.25 0.84 0.41
N SER A 318 -2.00 0.61 0.82
CA SER A 318 -1.63 -0.52 1.68
C SER A 318 -2.30 -0.48 3.06
N SER A 319 -2.71 0.71 3.51
CA SER A 319 -3.41 0.91 4.78
C SER A 319 -4.92 1.09 4.66
N ASP A 320 -5.50 0.91 3.46
CA ASP A 320 -6.94 1.10 3.24
C ASP A 320 -7.76 0.21 4.20
N GLY A 321 -8.66 0.84 4.97
CA GLY A 321 -9.45 0.14 5.99
C GLY A 321 -10.35 -0.98 5.45
N SER A 322 -10.65 -0.97 4.15
CA SER A 322 -11.43 -2.02 3.49
C SER A 322 -10.64 -3.30 3.23
N LEU A 323 -9.32 -3.29 3.47
CA LEU A 323 -8.45 -4.47 3.46
C LEU A 323 -8.52 -5.28 4.76
N ALA A 324 -9.17 -4.75 5.80
CA ALA A 324 -9.38 -5.47 7.05
C ALA A 324 -10.19 -6.75 6.82
N SER A 325 -9.73 -7.84 7.44
CA SER A 325 -10.27 -9.20 7.26
C SER A 325 -11.40 -9.60 8.20
#